data_AF-A0AA88H1L2-F1
#
_entry.id   AF-A0AA88H1L2-F1
#
_cell.length_a   1.000
_cell.length_b   1.000
_cell.length_c   1.000
_cell.angle_alpha   90.00
_cell.angle_beta   90.00
_cell.angle_gamma   90.00
#
_symmetry.space_group_name_H-M   'P 1'
#
loop_
_entity.id
_entity.type
_entity.pdbx_description
1 polymer ?
#
loop_
_entity_poly.entity_id
_entity_poly.type
_entity_poly.pdbx_seq_one_letter_code
_entity_poly.pdbx_strand_id
1 'polypeptide(L)'
;MVRWLRVNSMMSSMVQHRKPIIVTIMHTSSQKYHHSLISSKFPNVQENEFSRITRTIVRSLPFRNIWPLLNYYENRLKKDFNEEHDNDIIFQKPLQVEYFNELLHSLNIQNTRLPFNRTNGNSNLQDQWFSKLQFMDQDYLLHTLTKEKLQEGFWYERHIHATSQIPTRFNNLHDFYGHLIWLMFPKTKRLLNILHLEHMKSHSSKSVKERSSLQNFLTLFDECGVVVFIEESSFQELKNLLYGMQFKKLFWNYRASVESKMIFTIFGHSIFDTLTQHPYIGYTTKCVALPLSSSVYTNVYHQLETIHQHQSLTTMQTQVWNVMDDLLFDVFSNPVKYDINLHNTKSLRPLPLLGIPNYWRAQTESFYDNERYFRKPNASINECARTT
;
A
#
# COMPACT_ATOMS: atom_id res chain seq x y z
N MET A 1 31.24 66.44 27.01
CA MET A 1 31.71 65.05 26.81
C MET A 1 30.50 64.10 26.95
N VAL A 2 29.45 64.29 26.14
CA VAL A 2 29.10 63.62 24.86
C VAL A 2 28.78 62.11 24.96
N ARG A 3 27.48 61.84 24.74
CA ARG A 3 26.76 60.66 24.19
C ARG A 3 26.24 59.52 25.09
N TRP A 4 24.90 59.45 25.07
CA TRP A 4 23.94 58.38 25.34
C TRP A 4 24.15 57.07 24.55
N LEU A 5 23.55 55.96 25.02
CA LEU A 5 22.83 54.86 24.30
C LEU A 5 22.33 53.83 25.35
N ARG A 6 21.04 53.54 25.62
CA ARG A 6 19.89 52.93 24.90
C ARG A 6 20.00 51.43 24.49
N VAL A 7 19.32 50.56 25.26
CA VAL A 7 18.14 49.68 24.92
C VAL A 7 18.20 48.62 23.80
N ASN A 8 17.81 47.38 24.19
CA ASN A 8 17.11 46.23 23.53
C ASN A 8 17.73 45.33 22.43
N SER A 9 17.47 44.01 22.64
CA SER A 9 17.04 42.96 21.70
C SER A 9 18.01 42.42 20.63
N MET A 10 18.30 41.10 20.65
CA MET A 10 18.07 40.19 19.49
C MET A 10 18.43 38.72 19.78
N MET A 11 17.61 37.83 19.21
CA MET A 11 17.85 36.41 18.95
C MET A 11 19.07 36.18 18.06
N SER A 12 19.86 35.14 18.31
CA SER A 12 20.40 34.27 17.25
C SER A 12 21.18 33.04 17.75
N SER A 13 20.99 31.96 17.00
CA SER A 13 21.90 30.84 16.75
C SER A 13 22.18 29.82 17.87
N MET A 14 21.53 28.67 17.76
CA MET A 14 22.20 27.37 17.97
C MET A 14 21.70 26.37 16.91
N VAL A 15 22.39 26.34 15.77
CA VAL A 15 22.31 25.25 14.80
C VAL A 15 23.25 24.15 15.30
N GLN A 16 22.69 23.08 15.88
CA GLN A 16 23.44 21.87 16.18
C GLN A 16 23.38 20.94 14.96
N HIS A 17 24.53 20.74 14.32
CA HIS A 17 24.75 19.71 13.31
C HIS A 17 24.45 18.31 13.86
N ARG A 18 23.38 17.66 13.38
CA ARG A 18 23.17 16.21 13.55
C ARG A 18 23.69 15.48 12.30
N LYS A 19 24.62 14.55 12.52
CA LYS A 19 25.17 13.65 11.50
C LYS A 19 24.08 12.67 11.01
N PRO A 20 24.09 12.27 9.73
CA PRO A 20 23.17 11.24 9.23
C PRO A 20 23.53 9.86 9.80
N ILE A 21 22.51 9.13 10.25
CA ILE A 21 22.62 7.73 10.67
C ILE A 21 22.73 6.88 9.41
N ILE A 22 23.94 6.42 9.08
CA ILE A 22 24.18 5.44 8.03
C ILE A 22 23.81 4.06 8.59
N VAL A 23 22.71 3.48 8.12
CA VAL A 23 22.39 2.06 8.37
C VAL A 23 23.26 1.23 7.44
N THR A 24 24.40 0.77 7.94
CA THR A 24 25.26 -0.20 7.23
C THR A 24 24.55 -1.55 7.23
N ILE A 25 23.96 -1.92 6.09
CA ILE A 25 23.51 -3.29 5.85
C ILE A 25 24.75 -4.15 5.64
N MET A 26 25.18 -4.83 6.70
CA MET A 26 26.23 -5.85 6.63
C MET A 26 25.73 -7.03 5.80
N HIS A 27 26.45 -7.32 4.72
CA HIS A 27 26.27 -8.55 3.96
C HIS A 27 26.67 -9.72 4.87
N THR A 28 25.73 -10.59 5.23
CA THR A 28 26.09 -11.94 5.67
C THR A 28 25.75 -12.90 4.54
N SER A 29 26.72 -13.74 4.20
CA SER A 29 26.61 -14.94 3.35
C SER A 29 25.69 -16.03 3.95
N SER A 30 24.67 -15.62 4.71
CA SER A 30 23.92 -16.43 5.68
C SER A 30 22.65 -17.08 5.12
N GLN A 31 22.17 -16.68 3.94
CA GLN A 31 20.94 -17.26 3.36
C GLN A 31 21.07 -18.76 3.05
N LYS A 32 22.27 -19.27 2.73
CA LYS A 32 22.49 -20.72 2.55
C LYS A 32 22.77 -21.46 3.86
N TYR A 33 23.32 -20.78 4.87
CA TYR A 33 23.65 -21.40 6.16
C TYR A 33 22.45 -21.46 7.12
N HIS A 34 21.48 -20.53 7.04
CA HIS A 34 20.27 -20.58 7.87
C HIS A 34 19.31 -21.72 7.50
N HIS A 35 19.16 -22.05 6.21
CA HIS A 35 18.32 -23.18 5.77
C HIS A 35 18.78 -24.53 6.35
N SER A 36 20.09 -24.72 6.53
CA SER A 36 20.67 -25.98 7.02
C SER A 36 20.54 -26.17 8.53
N LEU A 37 20.57 -25.09 9.32
CA LEU A 37 20.48 -25.17 10.79
C LEU A 37 19.04 -25.32 11.28
N ILE A 38 18.06 -24.70 10.61
CA ILE A 38 16.65 -24.73 11.02
C ILE A 38 16.02 -26.10 10.75
N SER A 39 16.36 -26.73 9.61
CA SER A 39 15.89 -28.09 9.26
C SER A 39 16.28 -29.16 10.29
N SER A 40 17.37 -28.96 11.04
CA SER A 40 17.85 -29.94 12.03
C SER A 40 17.10 -29.92 13.38
N LYS A 41 16.38 -28.83 13.71
CA LYS A 41 15.68 -28.70 15.00
C LYS A 41 14.18 -29.00 14.93
N PHE A 42 13.54 -28.93 13.77
CA PHE A 42 12.09 -29.10 13.64
C PHE A 42 11.71 -29.84 12.34
N PRO A 43 11.80 -31.18 12.28
CA PRO A 43 11.64 -31.95 11.05
C PRO A 43 10.21 -31.98 10.45
N ASN A 44 9.21 -31.36 11.09
CA ASN A 44 7.79 -31.47 10.71
C ASN A 44 7.08 -30.14 10.38
N VAL A 45 7.76 -28.98 10.38
CA VAL A 45 7.14 -27.74 9.90
C VAL A 45 7.46 -27.61 8.42
N GLN A 46 6.54 -28.03 7.54
CA GLN A 46 6.63 -27.66 6.12
C GLN A 46 6.58 -26.13 6.04
N GLU A 47 7.63 -25.51 5.49
CA GLU A 47 7.67 -24.07 5.24
C GLU A 47 6.42 -23.67 4.45
N ASN A 48 5.66 -22.75 5.02
CA ASN A 48 4.46 -22.22 4.41
C ASN A 48 4.81 -20.92 3.63
N GLU A 49 3.88 -20.36 2.86
CA GLU A 49 4.18 -19.19 2.00
C GLU A 49 4.64 -17.96 2.81
N PHE A 50 4.27 -17.91 4.09
CA PHE A 50 4.62 -16.82 5.01
C PHE A 50 6.05 -16.93 5.57
N SER A 51 6.72 -18.08 5.46
CA SER A 51 8.11 -18.30 5.95
C SER A 51 9.12 -17.28 5.41
N ARG A 52 8.81 -16.66 4.26
CA ARG A 52 9.61 -15.63 3.62
C ARG A 52 9.49 -14.25 4.27
N ILE A 53 8.46 -14.02 5.10
CA ILE A 53 8.29 -12.78 5.85
C ILE A 53 9.28 -12.77 7.02
N THR A 54 10.28 -11.90 6.93
CA THR A 54 11.27 -11.70 7.99
C THR A 54 11.10 -10.33 8.65
N ARG A 55 11.62 -10.16 9.88
CA ARG A 55 11.62 -8.83 10.54
C ARG A 55 12.32 -7.75 9.73
N THR A 56 13.35 -8.11 8.97
CA THR A 56 14.03 -7.18 8.07
C THR A 56 13.10 -6.71 6.96
N ILE A 57 12.31 -7.60 6.37
CA ILE A 57 11.29 -7.26 5.37
C ILE A 57 10.20 -6.39 6.01
N VAL A 58 9.64 -6.83 7.13
CA VAL A 58 8.58 -6.15 7.88
C VAL A 58 8.97 -4.71 8.25
N ARG A 59 10.24 -4.48 8.63
CA ARG A 59 10.77 -3.15 9.00
C ARG A 59 11.32 -2.34 7.81
N SER A 60 11.30 -2.88 6.60
CA SER A 60 11.74 -2.15 5.41
C SER A 60 10.69 -1.08 5.03
N LEU A 61 11.14 0.01 4.40
CA LEU A 61 10.27 1.13 4.05
C LEU A 61 9.06 0.76 3.16
N PRO A 62 9.16 -0.15 2.18
CA PRO A 62 7.97 -0.57 1.44
C PRO A 62 6.86 -1.12 2.35
N PHE A 63 7.22 -1.86 3.40
CA PHE A 63 6.28 -2.50 4.33
C PHE A 63 5.83 -1.58 5.47
N ARG A 64 6.37 -0.35 5.54
CA ARG A 64 6.10 0.60 6.62
C ARG A 64 4.61 0.82 6.87
N ASN A 65 3.80 1.00 5.83
CA ASN A 65 2.38 1.32 6.00
C ASN A 65 1.55 0.14 6.53
N ILE A 66 1.99 -1.10 6.29
CA ILE A 66 1.35 -2.33 6.78
C ILE A 66 2.02 -2.88 8.04
N TRP A 67 3.18 -2.33 8.45
CA TRP A 67 3.93 -2.78 9.61
C TRP A 67 3.09 -2.93 10.88
N PRO A 68 2.17 -2.00 11.24
CA PRO A 68 1.36 -2.16 12.46
C PRO A 68 0.48 -3.42 12.41
N LEU A 69 -0.08 -3.74 11.23
CA LEU A 69 -0.87 -4.95 11.02
C LEU A 69 0.01 -6.18 11.09
N LEU A 70 1.17 -6.19 10.41
CA LEU A 70 2.13 -7.30 10.47
C LEU A 70 2.61 -7.58 11.90
N ASN A 71 2.89 -6.52 12.67
CA ASN A 71 3.28 -6.61 14.07
C ASN A 71 2.14 -7.17 14.95
N TYR A 72 0.89 -6.80 14.67
CA TYR A 72 -0.27 -7.43 15.32
C TYR A 72 -0.32 -8.94 15.06
N TYR A 73 -0.18 -9.37 13.79
CA TYR A 73 -0.19 -10.81 13.47
C TYR A 73 0.97 -11.55 14.13
N GLU A 74 2.19 -10.99 14.10
CA GLU A 74 3.35 -11.56 14.78
C GLU A 74 3.04 -11.78 16.27
N ASN A 75 2.45 -10.78 16.94
CA ASN A 75 2.11 -10.89 18.37
C ASN A 75 0.94 -11.85 18.64
N ARG A 76 -0.06 -11.90 17.75
CA ARG A 76 -1.19 -12.84 17.88
C ARG A 76 -0.71 -14.28 17.75
N LEU A 77 0.17 -14.56 16.79
CA LEU A 77 0.79 -15.87 16.60
C LEU A 77 1.63 -16.28 17.82
N LYS A 78 2.48 -15.41 18.35
CA LYS A 78 3.25 -15.70 19.58
C LYS A 78 2.33 -16.13 20.73
N LYS A 79 1.21 -15.43 20.90
CA LYS A 79 0.22 -15.70 21.95
C LYS A 79 -0.47 -17.06 21.76
N ASP A 80 -0.91 -17.40 20.55
CA ASP A 80 -1.65 -18.64 20.32
C ASP A 80 -0.76 -19.89 20.30
N PHE A 81 0.49 -19.75 19.86
CA PHE A 81 1.42 -20.87 19.76
C PHE A 81 2.36 -20.99 20.98
N ASN A 82 2.19 -20.16 22.02
CA ASN A 82 3.07 -20.10 23.20
C ASN A 82 4.57 -19.96 22.85
N GLU A 83 4.87 -19.24 21.77
CA GLU A 83 6.24 -19.05 21.28
C GLU A 83 6.77 -17.68 21.76
N GLU A 84 7.42 -17.64 22.93
CA GLU A 84 7.99 -16.40 23.48
C GLU A 84 9.41 -16.10 22.99
N HIS A 85 10.10 -17.06 22.38
CA HIS A 85 11.57 -16.98 22.25
C HIS A 85 12.16 -17.22 20.85
N ASP A 86 11.47 -17.90 19.91
CA ASP A 86 12.01 -18.13 18.57
C ASP A 86 11.34 -17.27 17.52
N ASN A 87 11.91 -16.08 17.30
CA ASN A 87 11.33 -15.07 16.42
C ASN A 87 11.47 -15.40 14.93
N ASP A 88 12.33 -16.34 14.55
CA ASP A 88 12.59 -16.69 13.15
C ASP A 88 11.59 -17.72 12.60
N ILE A 89 10.73 -18.29 13.46
CA ILE A 89 9.76 -19.35 13.12
C ILE A 89 8.31 -18.83 13.09
N ILE A 90 8.04 -17.63 13.59
CA ILE A 90 6.67 -17.16 13.84
C ILE A 90 5.84 -17.07 12.56
N PHE A 91 6.38 -16.45 11.51
CA PHE A 91 5.71 -16.39 10.22
C PHE A 91 5.73 -17.72 9.45
N GLN A 92 6.21 -18.83 10.02
CA GLN A 92 6.11 -20.16 9.41
C GLN A 92 4.81 -20.87 9.81
N LYS A 93 3.99 -20.28 10.69
CA LYS A 93 2.68 -20.80 11.10
C LYS A 93 1.57 -20.32 10.15
N PRO A 94 0.55 -21.14 9.89
CA PRO A 94 -0.59 -20.70 9.08
C PRO A 94 -1.36 -19.59 9.79
N LEU A 95 -1.78 -18.59 9.04
CA LEU A 95 -2.64 -17.51 9.53
C LEU A 95 -4.10 -17.96 9.49
N GLN A 96 -4.79 -17.81 10.62
CA GLN A 96 -6.20 -18.11 10.76
C GLN A 96 -7.05 -16.93 10.28
N VAL A 97 -8.19 -17.21 9.63
CA VAL A 97 -9.08 -16.17 9.10
C VAL A 97 -9.68 -15.31 10.22
N GLU A 98 -9.82 -15.91 11.40
CA GLU A 98 -10.30 -15.31 12.64
C GLU A 98 -9.47 -14.09 13.04
N TYR A 99 -8.15 -14.10 12.81
CA TYR A 99 -7.28 -12.97 13.14
C TYR A 99 -7.63 -11.71 12.35
N PHE A 100 -8.08 -11.85 11.10
CA PHE A 100 -8.52 -10.71 10.29
C PHE A 100 -9.88 -10.18 10.79
N ASN A 101 -10.77 -11.07 11.23
CA ASN A 101 -12.06 -10.69 11.78
C ASN A 101 -11.92 -10.00 13.15
N GLU A 102 -10.99 -10.45 14.00
CA GLU A 102 -10.60 -9.74 15.22
C GLU A 102 -10.12 -8.31 14.90
N LEU A 103 -9.30 -8.15 13.85
CA LEU A 103 -8.86 -6.83 13.39
C LEU A 103 -10.02 -5.96 12.89
N LEU A 104 -10.96 -6.50 12.10
CA LEU A 104 -12.15 -5.76 11.66
C LEU A 104 -12.91 -5.14 12.84
N HIS A 105 -13.08 -5.91 13.92
CA HIS A 105 -13.73 -5.44 15.13
C HIS A 105 -12.87 -4.42 15.89
N SER A 106 -11.58 -4.69 16.10
CA SER A 106 -10.69 -3.79 16.85
C SER A 106 -10.49 -2.43 16.16
N LEU A 107 -10.49 -2.44 14.84
CA LEU A 107 -10.44 -1.26 13.99
C LEU A 107 -11.85 -0.67 13.78
N ASN A 108 -12.90 -1.22 14.38
CA ASN A 108 -14.25 -0.65 14.25
C ASN A 108 -14.70 -0.47 12.77
N ILE A 109 -14.21 -1.31 11.85
CA ILE A 109 -14.45 -1.17 10.40
C ILE A 109 -15.94 -1.32 10.10
N GLN A 110 -16.65 -2.10 10.92
CA GLN A 110 -18.09 -2.33 10.80
C GLN A 110 -18.95 -1.07 10.93
N ASN A 111 -18.42 -0.02 11.59
CA ASN A 111 -19.08 1.27 11.75
C ASN A 111 -18.52 2.34 10.80
N THR A 112 -17.73 1.94 9.80
CA THR A 112 -17.18 2.85 8.80
C THR A 112 -18.31 3.52 8.03
N ARG A 113 -18.28 4.85 7.98
CA ARG A 113 -19.20 5.65 7.16
C ARG A 113 -18.53 6.03 5.85
N LEU A 114 -19.28 5.93 4.76
CA LEU A 114 -18.82 6.45 3.48
C LEU A 114 -18.78 7.99 3.52
N PRO A 115 -17.78 8.64 2.90
CA PRO A 115 -17.66 10.10 2.89
C PRO A 115 -18.82 10.80 2.16
N PHE A 116 -19.43 10.12 1.18
CA PHE A 116 -20.53 10.65 0.38
C PHE A 116 -21.51 9.53 -0.03
N ASN A 117 -22.81 9.82 -0.03
CA ASN A 117 -23.83 8.94 -0.63
C ASN A 117 -23.83 9.16 -2.15
N ARG A 118 -23.24 8.25 -2.94
CA ARG A 118 -23.50 8.18 -4.38
C ARG A 118 -24.96 7.75 -4.61
N THR A 119 -25.84 8.74 -4.75
CA THR A 119 -27.18 8.78 -5.38
C THR A 119 -28.03 7.49 -5.55
N ASN A 120 -29.29 7.58 -5.08
CA ASN A 120 -30.52 7.12 -5.74
C ASN A 120 -30.68 5.65 -6.19
N GLY A 121 -30.30 4.67 -5.37
CA GLY A 121 -30.71 3.27 -5.58
C GLY A 121 -30.54 2.39 -4.34
N ASN A 122 -31.65 1.85 -3.82
CA ASN A 122 -31.78 0.94 -2.66
C ASN A 122 -30.74 1.16 -1.52
N SER A 123 -30.98 2.20 -0.72
CA SER A 123 -30.20 2.58 0.47
C SER A 123 -29.88 1.42 1.42
N ASN A 124 -30.81 0.47 1.61
CA ASN A 124 -30.69 -0.55 2.64
C ASN A 124 -29.51 -1.54 2.46
N LEU A 125 -29.04 -1.83 1.24
CA LEU A 125 -27.89 -2.73 1.00
C LEU A 125 -26.55 -1.99 1.07
N GLN A 126 -26.53 -0.71 0.69
CA GLN A 126 -25.31 0.10 0.74
C GLN A 126 -24.97 0.56 2.17
N ASP A 127 -25.97 0.73 3.04
CA ASP A 127 -25.78 1.20 4.40
C ASP A 127 -25.27 0.11 5.36
N GLN A 128 -25.45 -1.17 5.02
CA GLN A 128 -25.05 -2.31 5.86
C GLN A 128 -23.80 -3.05 5.36
N TRP A 129 -23.15 -2.57 4.29
CA TRP A 129 -22.03 -3.31 3.70
C TRP A 129 -20.93 -3.57 4.71
N PHE A 130 -20.49 -2.52 5.42
CA PHE A 130 -19.40 -2.62 6.37
C PHE A 130 -19.78 -3.38 7.63
N SER A 131 -21.02 -3.22 8.12
CA SER A 131 -21.46 -3.92 9.33
C SER A 131 -21.51 -5.44 9.17
N LYS A 132 -21.59 -5.94 7.93
CA LYS A 132 -21.56 -7.36 7.58
C LYS A 132 -20.20 -7.84 7.03
N LEU A 133 -19.22 -6.94 6.91
CA LEU A 133 -17.92 -7.28 6.36
C LEU A 133 -17.24 -8.33 7.24
N GLN A 134 -16.81 -9.43 6.63
CA GLN A 134 -16.09 -10.51 7.30
C GLN A 134 -15.17 -11.23 6.31
N PHE A 135 -14.03 -11.71 6.80
CA PHE A 135 -13.17 -12.63 6.07
C PHE A 135 -13.64 -14.06 6.31
N MET A 136 -13.66 -14.87 5.26
CA MET A 136 -14.12 -16.26 5.33
C MET A 136 -13.14 -17.18 4.63
N ASP A 137 -12.95 -18.37 5.20
CA ASP A 137 -12.20 -19.44 4.53
C ASP A 137 -12.89 -19.77 3.19
N GLN A 138 -12.13 -19.67 2.11
CA GLN A 138 -12.63 -19.97 0.78
C GLN A 138 -13.03 -21.43 0.67
N ASP A 139 -12.30 -22.38 1.27
CA ASP A 139 -12.62 -23.80 1.17
C ASP A 139 -13.99 -24.11 1.78
N TYR A 140 -14.35 -23.43 2.88
CA TYR A 140 -15.70 -23.50 3.44
C TYR A 140 -16.77 -23.00 2.45
N LEU A 141 -16.51 -21.91 1.74
CA LEU A 141 -17.40 -21.42 0.68
C LEU A 141 -17.50 -22.41 -0.49
N LEU A 142 -16.38 -23.04 -0.88
CA LEU A 142 -16.32 -24.02 -1.96
C LEU A 142 -17.12 -25.29 -1.67
N HIS A 143 -17.30 -25.67 -0.40
CA HIS A 143 -18.20 -26.76 -0.02
C HIS A 143 -19.69 -26.45 -0.28
N THR A 144 -20.04 -25.17 -0.43
CA THR A 144 -21.42 -24.71 -0.65
C THR A 144 -21.67 -24.17 -2.06
N LEU A 145 -20.63 -24.07 -2.89
CA LEU A 145 -20.67 -23.51 -4.24
C LEU A 145 -20.26 -24.56 -5.29
N THR A 146 -20.90 -24.54 -6.46
CA THR A 146 -20.53 -25.43 -7.56
C THR A 146 -19.29 -24.94 -8.30
N LYS A 147 -18.48 -25.85 -8.88
CA LYS A 147 -17.25 -25.47 -9.63
C LYS A 147 -17.54 -24.56 -10.81
N GLU A 148 -18.72 -24.68 -11.42
CA GLU A 148 -19.17 -23.84 -12.53
C GLU A 148 -19.31 -22.37 -12.10
N LYS A 149 -19.79 -22.11 -10.87
CA LYS A 149 -19.92 -20.75 -10.33
C LYS A 149 -18.57 -20.05 -10.09
N LEU A 150 -17.51 -20.81 -9.80
CA LEU A 150 -16.15 -20.28 -9.62
C LEU A 150 -15.49 -19.92 -10.96
N GLN A 151 -15.92 -20.58 -12.03
CA GLN A 151 -15.44 -20.31 -13.38
C GLN A 151 -16.21 -19.17 -14.04
N GLU A 152 -17.31 -18.70 -13.44
CA GLU A 152 -17.94 -17.45 -13.84
C GLU A 152 -16.94 -16.31 -13.67
N GLY A 153 -16.78 -15.51 -14.73
CA GLY A 153 -15.94 -14.31 -14.67
C GLY A 153 -16.37 -13.44 -13.49
N PHE A 154 -15.39 -13.01 -12.69
CA PHE A 154 -15.57 -12.13 -11.54
C PHE A 154 -16.46 -12.70 -10.42
N TRP A 155 -16.44 -14.02 -10.23
CA TRP A 155 -17.12 -14.65 -9.10
C TRP A 155 -16.74 -13.98 -7.76
N TYR A 156 -15.46 -13.63 -7.60
CA TYR A 156 -14.91 -13.08 -6.36
C TYR A 156 -15.52 -11.71 -6.03
N GLU A 157 -15.52 -10.78 -6.98
CA GLU A 157 -16.10 -9.46 -6.79
C GLU A 157 -17.61 -9.53 -6.59
N ARG A 158 -18.31 -10.40 -7.33
CA ARG A 158 -19.75 -10.62 -7.18
C ARG A 158 -20.10 -11.19 -5.81
N HIS A 159 -19.31 -12.14 -5.32
CA HIS A 159 -19.49 -12.73 -4.01
C HIS A 159 -19.33 -11.68 -2.90
N ILE A 160 -18.23 -10.92 -2.93
CA ILE A 160 -17.98 -9.84 -1.96
C ILE A 160 -19.12 -8.83 -1.96
N HIS A 161 -19.59 -8.39 -3.12
CA HIS A 161 -20.70 -7.43 -3.20
C HIS A 161 -22.01 -7.98 -2.65
N ALA A 162 -22.31 -9.25 -2.90
CA ALA A 162 -23.58 -9.84 -2.50
C ALA A 162 -23.63 -10.16 -1.00
N THR A 163 -22.49 -10.48 -0.39
CA THR A 163 -22.45 -11.09 0.95
C THR A 163 -21.66 -10.27 1.97
N SER A 164 -20.86 -9.30 1.53
CA SER A 164 -19.80 -8.68 2.33
C SER A 164 -18.78 -9.69 2.89
N GLN A 165 -18.67 -10.89 2.31
CA GLN A 165 -17.68 -11.89 2.71
C GLN A 165 -16.48 -11.80 1.77
N ILE A 166 -15.28 -11.77 2.33
CA ILE A 166 -14.01 -11.78 1.58
C ILE A 166 -13.44 -13.21 1.63
N PRO A 167 -13.53 -13.98 0.53
CA PRO A 167 -12.96 -15.32 0.45
C PRO A 167 -11.45 -15.30 0.64
N THR A 168 -10.95 -16.19 1.49
CA THR A 168 -9.55 -16.28 1.91
C THR A 168 -9.04 -17.70 1.66
N ARG A 169 -8.02 -17.88 0.82
CA ARG A 169 -7.39 -19.20 0.67
C ARG A 169 -6.48 -19.49 1.85
N PHE A 170 -6.52 -20.74 2.31
CA PHE A 170 -5.58 -21.21 3.33
C PHE A 170 -4.14 -21.04 2.84
N ASN A 171 -3.28 -20.52 3.71
CA ASN A 171 -1.84 -20.37 3.46
C ASN A 171 -1.49 -19.61 2.16
N ASN A 172 -2.18 -18.49 1.91
CA ASN A 172 -1.97 -17.70 0.71
C ASN A 172 -1.45 -16.29 1.03
N LEU A 173 -0.21 -16.01 0.62
CA LEU A 173 0.47 -14.73 0.88
C LEU A 173 -0.17 -13.55 0.15
N HIS A 174 -0.66 -13.78 -1.07
CA HIS A 174 -1.33 -12.78 -1.89
C HIS A 174 -2.68 -12.34 -1.26
N ASP A 175 -3.51 -13.29 -0.83
CA ASP A 175 -4.78 -13.00 -0.14
C ASP A 175 -4.51 -12.28 1.19
N PHE A 176 -3.50 -12.72 1.95
CA PHE A 176 -3.09 -12.06 3.18
C PHE A 176 -2.81 -10.56 2.96
N TYR A 177 -1.97 -10.20 1.98
CA TYR A 177 -1.72 -8.80 1.66
C TYR A 177 -2.97 -8.10 1.15
N GLY A 178 -3.79 -8.77 0.35
CA GLY A 178 -5.10 -8.26 -0.10
C GLY A 178 -5.99 -7.88 1.09
N HIS A 179 -5.98 -8.67 2.16
CA HIS A 179 -6.75 -8.40 3.37
C HIS A 179 -6.19 -7.23 4.17
N LEU A 180 -4.86 -7.09 4.26
CA LEU A 180 -4.26 -5.91 4.90
C LEU A 180 -4.71 -4.63 4.18
N ILE A 181 -4.78 -4.67 2.84
CA ILE A 181 -5.31 -3.56 2.05
C ILE A 181 -6.80 -3.34 2.31
N TRP A 182 -7.62 -4.38 2.46
CA TRP A 182 -9.02 -4.24 2.89
C TRP A 182 -9.17 -3.59 4.28
N LEU A 183 -8.27 -3.88 5.21
CA LEU A 183 -8.27 -3.28 6.56
C LEU A 183 -7.83 -1.81 6.54
N MET A 184 -6.87 -1.45 5.68
CA MET A 184 -6.38 -0.08 5.53
C MET A 184 -7.30 0.80 4.69
N PHE A 185 -7.91 0.24 3.65
CA PHE A 185 -8.68 0.95 2.63
C PHE A 185 -10.08 0.38 2.41
N PRO A 186 -10.88 0.16 3.47
CA PRO A 186 -12.19 -0.48 3.35
C PRO A 186 -13.13 0.29 2.41
N LYS A 187 -13.11 1.64 2.43
CA LYS A 187 -13.99 2.48 1.62
C LYS A 187 -13.62 2.37 0.15
N THR A 188 -12.33 2.52 -0.16
CA THR A 188 -11.85 2.42 -1.54
C THR A 188 -12.04 1.02 -2.10
N LYS A 189 -11.68 -0.04 -1.36
CA LYS A 189 -11.86 -1.42 -1.84
C LYS A 189 -13.32 -1.75 -2.12
N ARG A 190 -14.24 -1.29 -1.28
CA ARG A 190 -15.69 -1.38 -1.55
C ARG A 190 -16.07 -0.62 -2.83
N LEU A 191 -15.58 0.61 -3.01
CA LEU A 191 -15.86 1.40 -4.21
C LEU A 191 -15.34 0.70 -5.48
N LEU A 192 -14.10 0.22 -5.48
CA LEU A 192 -13.55 -0.53 -6.62
C LEU A 192 -14.42 -1.75 -6.94
N ASN A 193 -14.85 -2.50 -5.93
CA ASN A 193 -15.74 -3.64 -6.09
C ASN A 193 -17.10 -3.25 -6.72
N ILE A 194 -17.71 -2.15 -6.28
CA ILE A 194 -18.94 -1.61 -6.90
C ILE A 194 -18.69 -1.22 -8.36
N LEU A 195 -17.60 -0.50 -8.65
CA LEU A 195 -17.26 -0.06 -10.01
C LEU A 195 -17.02 -1.24 -10.96
N HIS A 196 -16.40 -2.32 -10.48
CA HIS A 196 -16.27 -3.56 -11.24
C HIS A 196 -17.64 -4.07 -11.70
N LEU A 197 -18.64 -4.05 -10.82
CA LEU A 197 -19.97 -4.61 -11.08
C LEU A 197 -20.89 -3.70 -11.89
N GLU A 198 -20.83 -2.38 -11.68
CA GLU A 198 -21.57 -1.41 -12.49
C GLU A 198 -21.20 -1.52 -13.98
N HIS A 199 -19.91 -1.73 -14.26
CA HIS A 199 -19.44 -1.94 -15.62
C HIS A 199 -19.95 -3.26 -16.22
N MET A 200 -20.08 -4.32 -15.43
CA MET A 200 -20.59 -5.60 -15.93
C MET A 200 -22.07 -5.49 -16.34
N LYS A 201 -22.89 -4.82 -15.53
CA LYS A 201 -24.33 -4.63 -15.83
C LYS A 201 -24.59 -3.88 -17.13
N SER A 202 -23.69 -2.96 -17.50
CA SER A 202 -23.81 -2.17 -18.75
C SER A 202 -23.31 -2.88 -20.01
N HIS A 203 -22.64 -4.04 -19.89
CA HIS A 203 -21.94 -4.71 -20.99
C HIS A 203 -22.33 -6.18 -21.19
N SER A 204 -23.47 -6.63 -20.64
CA SER A 204 -23.97 -8.02 -20.69
C SER A 204 -24.25 -8.58 -22.10
N SER A 205 -24.04 -7.81 -23.17
CA SER A 205 -24.35 -8.17 -24.56
C SER A 205 -23.13 -8.46 -25.45
N LYS A 206 -21.89 -8.37 -24.92
CA LYS A 206 -20.67 -8.74 -25.67
C LYS A 206 -19.96 -9.92 -24.98
N SER A 207 -19.38 -10.78 -25.80
CA SER A 207 -18.68 -12.02 -25.41
C SER A 207 -17.91 -11.91 -24.09
N VAL A 208 -18.20 -12.85 -23.18
CA VAL A 208 -17.78 -13.01 -21.77
C VAL A 208 -16.25 -12.98 -21.51
N LYS A 209 -15.38 -12.76 -22.52
CA LYS A 209 -13.92 -12.98 -22.40
C LYS A 209 -13.04 -11.74 -22.35
N GLU A 210 -13.49 -10.54 -22.71
CA GLU A 210 -12.62 -9.35 -22.72
C GLU A 210 -12.91 -8.39 -21.57
N ARG A 211 -11.90 -8.16 -20.71
CA ARG A 211 -11.95 -7.15 -19.65
C ARG A 211 -12.05 -5.76 -20.28
N SER A 212 -12.97 -4.94 -19.76
CA SER A 212 -13.10 -3.56 -20.22
C SER A 212 -11.92 -2.69 -19.82
N SER A 213 -11.81 -1.50 -20.42
CA SER A 213 -10.77 -0.54 -20.05
C SER A 213 -10.84 -0.11 -18.58
N LEU A 214 -12.05 0.05 -18.04
CA LEU A 214 -12.27 0.32 -16.62
C LEU A 214 -11.82 -0.86 -15.77
N GLN A 215 -12.24 -2.08 -16.10
CA GLN A 215 -11.84 -3.27 -15.35
C GLN A 215 -10.32 -3.46 -15.36
N ASN A 216 -9.67 -3.24 -16.50
CA ASN A 216 -8.22 -3.27 -16.62
C ASN A 216 -7.55 -2.21 -15.75
N PHE A 217 -8.10 -1.00 -15.69
CA PHE A 217 -7.61 0.06 -14.81
C PHE A 217 -7.71 -0.33 -13.33
N LEU A 218 -8.91 -0.72 -12.89
CA LEU A 218 -9.18 -1.04 -11.49
C LEU A 218 -8.34 -2.23 -11.04
N THR A 219 -8.28 -3.30 -11.84
CA THR A 219 -7.45 -4.49 -11.54
C THR A 219 -5.98 -4.11 -11.48
N LEU A 220 -5.48 -3.33 -12.45
CA LEU A 220 -4.07 -2.92 -12.46
C LEU A 220 -3.71 -2.08 -11.23
N PHE A 221 -4.61 -1.21 -10.78
CA PHE A 221 -4.42 -0.44 -9.56
C PHE A 221 -4.51 -1.32 -8.30
N ASP A 222 -5.47 -2.23 -8.23
CA ASP A 222 -5.65 -3.12 -7.07
C ASP A 222 -4.49 -4.09 -6.88
N GLU A 223 -3.80 -4.47 -7.96
CA GLU A 223 -2.66 -5.37 -7.94
C GLU A 223 -1.32 -4.64 -7.77
N CYS A 224 -1.14 -3.53 -8.49
CA CYS A 224 0.16 -2.89 -8.69
C CYS A 224 0.15 -1.38 -8.39
N GLY A 225 -0.88 -0.86 -7.72
CA GLY A 225 -1.06 0.55 -7.41
C GLY A 225 -0.20 1.06 -6.25
N VAL A 226 0.36 2.25 -6.41
CA VAL A 226 1.01 3.04 -5.37
C VAL A 226 0.39 4.42 -5.38
N VAL A 227 -0.12 4.85 -4.24
CA VAL A 227 -0.58 6.22 -4.05
C VAL A 227 0.61 7.04 -3.56
N VAL A 228 0.93 8.10 -4.29
CA VAL A 228 2.03 9.01 -3.97
C VAL A 228 1.42 10.29 -3.45
N PHE A 229 1.31 10.38 -2.13
CA PHE A 229 0.85 11.59 -1.49
C PHE A 229 1.99 12.61 -1.44
N ILE A 230 1.75 13.82 -1.93
CA ILE A 230 2.74 14.89 -1.98
C ILE A 230 2.18 16.09 -1.22
N GLU A 231 2.98 16.67 -0.34
CA GLU A 231 2.61 17.88 0.37
C GLU A 231 2.27 19.02 -0.61
N GLU A 232 1.18 19.72 -0.35
CA GLU A 232 0.54 20.67 -1.27
C GLU A 232 1.51 21.73 -1.82
N SER A 233 2.43 22.25 -1.01
CA SER A 233 3.38 23.29 -1.42
C SER A 233 4.35 22.83 -2.51
N SER A 234 4.59 21.51 -2.61
CA SER A 234 5.52 20.89 -3.57
C SER A 234 4.81 20.00 -4.60
N PHE A 235 3.48 19.96 -4.58
CA PHE A 235 2.68 19.01 -5.36
C PHE A 235 2.98 19.11 -6.85
N GLN A 236 2.89 20.30 -7.45
CA GLN A 236 3.05 20.46 -8.89
C GLN A 236 4.46 20.12 -9.38
N GLU A 237 5.49 20.57 -8.67
CA GLU A 237 6.89 20.33 -9.04
C GLU A 237 7.22 18.83 -8.99
N LEU A 238 6.96 18.19 -7.86
CA LEU A 238 7.31 16.78 -7.66
C LEU A 238 6.42 15.85 -8.50
N LYS A 239 5.13 16.18 -8.70
CA LYS A 239 4.25 15.46 -9.64
C LYS A 239 4.79 15.55 -11.06
N ASN A 240 5.24 16.71 -11.53
CA ASN A 240 5.79 16.87 -12.87
C ASN A 240 7.07 16.03 -13.07
N LEU A 241 7.97 16.00 -12.08
CA LEU A 241 9.15 15.14 -12.13
C LEU A 241 8.79 13.65 -12.16
N LEU A 242 7.82 13.23 -11.33
CA LEU A 242 7.34 11.85 -11.26
C LEU A 242 6.67 11.41 -12.56
N TYR A 243 5.70 12.20 -13.05
CA TYR A 243 4.90 11.86 -14.22
C TYR A 243 5.69 12.03 -15.52
N GLY A 244 6.66 12.95 -15.53
CA GLY A 244 7.66 13.10 -16.60
C GLY A 244 8.76 12.04 -16.56
N MET A 245 8.70 11.07 -15.63
CA MET A 245 9.67 9.99 -15.47
C MET A 245 11.12 10.49 -15.33
N GLN A 246 11.32 11.66 -14.71
CA GLN A 246 12.63 12.26 -14.47
C GLN A 246 13.28 11.65 -13.22
N PHE A 247 13.38 10.32 -13.15
CA PHE A 247 13.67 9.60 -11.90
C PHE A 247 15.03 9.92 -11.28
N LYS A 248 16.09 10.14 -12.07
CA LYS A 248 17.37 10.60 -11.51
C LYS A 248 17.21 11.97 -10.86
N LYS A 249 16.55 12.92 -11.53
CA LYS A 249 16.29 14.24 -10.94
C LYS A 249 15.44 14.14 -9.68
N LEU A 250 14.35 13.35 -9.72
CA LEU A 250 13.45 13.16 -8.59
C LEU A 250 14.14 12.48 -7.39
N PHE A 251 14.71 11.28 -7.58
CA PHE A 251 15.18 10.43 -6.49
C PHE A 251 16.63 10.69 -6.07
N TRP A 252 17.45 11.32 -6.92
CA TRP A 252 18.81 11.72 -6.57
C TRP A 252 18.90 13.22 -6.25
N ASN A 253 18.64 14.09 -7.24
CA ASN A 253 18.85 15.53 -7.04
C ASN A 253 17.84 16.15 -6.05
N TYR A 254 16.60 15.66 -6.06
CA TYR A 254 15.52 16.11 -5.17
C TYR A 254 15.29 15.15 -4.00
N ARG A 255 16.26 14.29 -3.67
CA ARG A 255 16.11 13.24 -2.65
C ARG A 255 15.57 13.76 -1.31
N ALA A 256 16.12 14.88 -0.82
CA ALA A 256 15.67 15.49 0.43
C ALA A 256 14.19 15.94 0.36
N SER A 257 13.75 16.48 -0.78
CA SER A 257 12.34 16.82 -1.00
C SER A 257 11.48 15.56 -1.09
N VAL A 258 11.93 14.50 -1.76
CA VAL A 258 11.20 13.22 -1.80
C VAL A 258 11.01 12.66 -0.40
N GLU A 259 12.08 12.59 0.40
CA GLU A 259 12.04 12.02 1.76
C GLU A 259 11.17 12.86 2.71
N SER A 260 11.11 14.18 2.55
CA SER A 260 10.38 15.07 3.47
C SER A 260 9.01 15.56 2.98
N LYS A 261 8.67 15.35 1.70
CA LYS A 261 7.43 15.87 1.07
C LYS A 261 6.61 14.80 0.35
N MET A 262 7.11 13.58 0.18
CA MET A 262 6.39 12.51 -0.50
C MET A 262 6.20 11.29 0.41
N ILE A 263 4.97 10.77 0.43
CA ILE A 263 4.62 9.53 1.13
C ILE A 263 4.15 8.53 0.07
N PHE A 264 4.87 7.41 -0.02
CA PHE A 264 4.56 6.34 -0.96
C PHE A 264 3.77 5.25 -0.24
N THR A 265 2.49 5.15 -0.56
CA THR A 265 1.58 4.18 0.05
C THR A 265 1.21 3.11 -0.97
N ILE A 266 1.64 1.88 -0.70
CA ILE A 266 1.29 0.73 -1.53
C ILE A 266 -0.17 0.38 -1.27
N PHE A 267 -0.94 0.35 -2.36
CA PHE A 267 -2.33 -0.14 -2.39
C PHE A 267 -2.40 -1.49 -3.11
N GLY A 268 -1.59 -1.65 -4.16
CA GLY A 268 -1.46 -2.86 -4.94
C GLY A 268 -0.92 -4.01 -4.09
N HIS A 269 -1.77 -4.98 -3.74
CA HIS A 269 -1.39 -6.02 -2.78
C HIS A 269 -0.35 -7.01 -3.34
N SER A 270 -0.37 -7.28 -4.66
CA SER A 270 0.68 -8.08 -5.32
C SER A 270 2.08 -7.48 -5.25
N ILE A 271 2.21 -6.19 -4.95
CA ILE A 271 3.51 -5.56 -4.70
C ILE A 271 4.17 -6.20 -3.49
N PHE A 272 3.46 -6.34 -2.37
CA PHE A 272 4.01 -6.92 -1.16
C PHE A 272 4.38 -8.39 -1.35
N ASP A 273 3.55 -9.11 -2.11
CA ASP A 273 3.84 -10.49 -2.48
C ASP A 273 5.15 -10.60 -3.26
N THR A 274 5.30 -9.81 -4.32
CA THR A 274 6.52 -9.74 -5.13
C THR A 274 7.74 -9.37 -4.29
N LEU A 275 7.61 -8.38 -3.41
CA LEU A 275 8.70 -7.91 -2.55
C LEU A 275 9.14 -8.96 -1.51
N THR A 276 8.21 -9.82 -1.10
CA THR A 276 8.46 -10.88 -0.12
C THR A 276 9.08 -12.11 -0.79
N GLN A 277 8.56 -12.51 -1.95
CA GLN A 277 9.03 -13.71 -2.64
C GLN A 277 10.32 -13.47 -3.43
N HIS A 278 10.33 -12.48 -4.31
CA HIS A 278 11.37 -12.29 -5.32
C HIS A 278 11.59 -10.81 -5.65
N PRO A 279 12.10 -9.99 -4.71
CA PRO A 279 12.38 -8.58 -5.00
C PRO A 279 13.51 -8.45 -6.02
N TYR A 280 13.29 -7.69 -7.10
CA TYR A 280 14.31 -7.43 -8.11
C TYR A 280 14.29 -5.96 -8.55
N ILE A 281 15.47 -5.42 -8.82
CA ILE A 281 15.63 -3.98 -9.02
C ILE A 281 14.80 -3.42 -10.17
N GLY A 282 14.51 -4.19 -11.22
CA GLY A 282 13.68 -3.75 -12.35
C GLY A 282 12.18 -3.60 -12.07
N TYR A 283 11.72 -3.89 -10.85
CA TYR A 283 10.30 -3.91 -10.54
C TYR A 283 9.66 -2.52 -10.65
N THR A 284 8.69 -2.41 -11.55
CA THR A 284 7.99 -1.17 -11.89
C THR A 284 6.51 -1.33 -11.61
N THR A 285 6.00 -0.53 -10.69
CA THR A 285 4.60 -0.48 -10.30
C THR A 285 3.87 0.65 -11.04
N LYS A 286 2.63 0.91 -10.64
CA LYS A 286 1.75 1.92 -11.22
C LYS A 286 1.36 2.89 -10.14
N CYS A 287 1.37 4.20 -10.41
CA CYS A 287 1.10 5.19 -9.40
C CYS A 287 0.14 6.29 -9.82
N VAL A 288 -0.50 6.88 -8.81
CA VAL A 288 -1.22 8.15 -8.88
C VAL A 288 -0.66 9.10 -7.83
N ALA A 289 -0.51 10.38 -8.19
CA ALA A 289 -0.03 11.42 -7.28
C ALA A 289 -1.19 12.28 -6.77
N LEU A 290 -1.31 12.41 -5.45
CA LEU A 290 -2.39 13.15 -4.79
C LEU A 290 -1.83 14.24 -3.87
N PRO A 291 -2.43 15.45 -3.84
CA PRO A 291 -2.01 16.49 -2.90
C PRO A 291 -2.49 16.15 -1.49
N LEU A 292 -1.67 16.43 -0.48
CA LEU A 292 -2.06 16.49 0.92
C LEU A 292 -1.87 17.90 1.45
N SER A 293 -2.89 18.44 2.11
CA SER A 293 -2.75 19.74 2.78
C SER A 293 -1.66 19.70 3.85
N SER A 294 -1.00 20.83 4.10
CA SER A 294 0.17 20.89 4.99
C SER A 294 -0.11 20.33 6.39
N SER A 295 -1.29 20.63 6.93
CA SER A 295 -1.71 20.17 8.26
C SER A 295 -1.93 18.66 8.31
N VAL A 296 -2.59 18.10 7.28
CA VAL A 296 -2.83 16.66 7.15
C VAL A 296 -1.52 15.92 6.91
N TYR A 297 -0.69 16.42 5.99
CA TYR A 297 0.62 15.85 5.68
C TYR A 297 1.48 15.73 6.93
N THR A 298 1.59 16.81 7.72
CA THR A 298 2.41 16.83 8.93
C THR A 298 1.95 15.77 9.93
N ASN A 299 0.64 15.63 10.14
CA ASN A 299 0.09 14.62 11.04
C ASN A 299 0.40 13.21 10.53
N VAL A 300 0.03 12.90 9.27
CA VAL A 300 0.25 11.59 8.66
C VAL A 300 1.72 11.20 8.66
N TYR A 301 2.60 12.13 8.25
CA TYR A 301 4.04 11.93 8.22
C TYR A 301 4.59 11.64 9.62
N HIS A 302 4.19 12.42 10.62
CA HIS A 302 4.61 12.21 12.01
C HIS A 302 4.21 10.81 12.52
N GLN A 303 2.99 10.36 12.23
CA GLN A 303 2.57 9.02 12.61
C GLN A 303 3.43 7.94 11.92
N LEU A 304 3.69 8.07 10.63
CA LEU A 304 4.56 7.13 9.92
C LEU A 304 6.01 7.14 10.45
N GLU A 305 6.58 8.30 10.78
CA GLU A 305 7.91 8.45 11.38
C GLU A 305 8.05 7.77 12.74
N THR A 306 7.00 7.79 13.55
CA THR A 306 7.02 7.22 14.90
C THR A 306 6.37 5.84 14.96
N ILE A 307 6.10 5.21 13.81
CA ILE A 307 5.33 3.97 13.72
C ILE A 307 5.92 2.83 14.57
N HIS A 308 7.25 2.70 14.60
CA HIS A 308 7.94 1.66 15.37
C HIS A 308 7.96 1.91 16.90
N GLN A 309 7.46 3.04 17.38
CA GLN A 309 7.43 3.43 18.80
C GLN A 309 6.17 2.93 19.53
N HIS A 310 5.61 1.79 19.12
CA HIS A 310 4.39 1.18 19.67
C HIS A 310 3.14 2.04 19.53
N GLN A 311 2.93 2.64 18.36
CA GLN A 311 1.65 3.28 18.06
C GLN A 311 0.49 2.28 18.12
N SER A 312 -0.64 2.71 18.66
CA SER A 312 -1.84 1.90 18.66
C SER A 312 -2.39 1.74 17.23
N LEU A 313 -2.97 0.58 16.93
CA LEU A 313 -3.66 0.35 15.66
C LEU A 313 -4.78 1.37 15.42
N THR A 314 -5.48 1.80 16.47
CA THR A 314 -6.51 2.84 16.41
C THR A 314 -5.93 4.20 15.98
N THR A 315 -4.74 4.56 16.46
CA THR A 315 -4.04 5.78 16.03
C THR A 315 -3.72 5.70 14.54
N MET A 316 -3.11 4.60 14.09
CA MET A 316 -2.79 4.38 12.68
C MET A 316 -4.03 4.43 11.80
N GLN A 317 -5.10 3.78 12.24
CA GLN A 317 -6.34 3.79 11.52
C GLN A 317 -6.94 5.19 11.38
N THR A 318 -7.10 5.90 12.49
CA THR A 318 -7.83 7.17 12.51
C THR A 318 -7.04 8.32 11.90
N GLN A 319 -5.71 8.33 12.08
CA GLN A 319 -4.86 9.46 11.69
C GLN A 319 -4.11 9.24 10.38
N VAL A 320 -3.96 7.99 9.91
CA VAL A 320 -3.24 7.66 8.68
C VAL A 320 -4.18 7.00 7.68
N TRP A 321 -4.66 5.78 7.98
CA TRP A 321 -5.35 4.96 6.99
C TRP A 321 -6.70 5.55 6.56
N ASN A 322 -7.54 6.00 7.49
CA ASN A 322 -8.82 6.63 7.16
C ASN A 322 -8.65 7.90 6.31
N VAL A 323 -7.63 8.71 6.59
CA VAL A 323 -7.35 9.93 5.82
C VAL A 323 -6.94 9.56 4.40
N MET A 324 -6.03 8.59 4.24
CA MET A 324 -5.61 8.12 2.92
C MET A 324 -6.76 7.45 2.15
N ASP A 325 -7.59 6.66 2.83
CA ASP A 325 -8.74 5.97 2.25
C ASP A 325 -9.84 6.94 1.82
N ASP A 326 -10.10 8.00 2.59
CA ASP A 326 -11.06 9.04 2.20
C ASP A 326 -10.63 9.80 0.95
N LEU A 327 -9.34 10.14 0.87
CA LEU A 327 -8.77 10.80 -0.29
C LEU A 327 -8.81 9.90 -1.52
N LEU A 328 -8.45 8.63 -1.36
CA LEU A 328 -8.46 7.68 -2.45
C LEU A 328 -9.89 7.37 -2.91
N PHE A 329 -10.83 7.24 -1.97
CA PHE A 329 -12.25 7.12 -2.25
C PHE A 329 -12.77 8.32 -3.04
N ASP A 330 -12.41 9.56 -2.66
CA ASP A 330 -12.79 10.76 -3.42
C ASP A 330 -12.20 10.75 -4.84
N VAL A 331 -10.95 10.31 -4.99
CA VAL A 331 -10.29 10.18 -6.31
C VAL A 331 -11.05 9.24 -7.23
N PHE A 332 -11.40 8.05 -6.78
CA PHE A 332 -12.13 7.09 -7.61
C PHE A 332 -13.62 7.45 -7.77
N SER A 333 -14.18 8.23 -6.84
CA SER A 333 -15.55 8.75 -6.93
C SER A 333 -15.65 9.92 -7.90
N ASN A 334 -14.62 10.76 -7.95
CA ASN A 334 -14.55 12.01 -8.71
C ASN A 334 -13.26 12.09 -9.55
N PRO A 335 -13.01 11.12 -10.45
CA PRO A 335 -11.70 10.97 -11.10
C PRO A 335 -11.33 12.17 -11.99
N VAL A 336 -12.31 12.88 -12.55
CA VAL A 336 -12.10 14.11 -13.34
C VAL A 336 -11.48 15.24 -12.51
N LYS A 337 -11.85 15.37 -11.22
CA LYS A 337 -11.27 16.37 -10.30
C LYS A 337 -9.77 16.21 -10.13
N TYR A 338 -9.26 14.98 -10.31
CA TYR A 338 -7.87 14.61 -10.09
C TYR A 338 -7.11 14.36 -11.39
N ASP A 339 -7.69 14.67 -12.55
CA ASP A 339 -7.12 14.39 -13.87
C ASP A 339 -6.76 12.90 -14.05
N ILE A 340 -7.65 12.03 -13.58
CA ILE A 340 -7.53 10.58 -13.72
C ILE A 340 -8.63 10.08 -14.65
N ASN A 341 -8.24 9.36 -15.70
CA ASN A 341 -9.17 8.70 -16.59
C ASN A 341 -9.21 7.20 -16.24
N LEU A 342 -10.27 6.77 -15.55
CA LEU A 342 -10.45 5.37 -15.14
C LEU A 342 -10.62 4.41 -16.33
N HIS A 343 -10.84 4.91 -17.55
CA HIS A 343 -10.91 4.12 -18.77
C HIS A 343 -9.58 4.11 -19.54
N ASN A 344 -8.50 4.63 -18.95
CA ASN A 344 -7.18 4.65 -19.57
C ASN A 344 -6.09 4.33 -18.54
N THR A 345 -5.50 3.14 -18.64
CA THR A 345 -4.42 2.69 -17.75
C THR A 345 -3.18 3.59 -17.79
N LYS A 346 -3.01 4.45 -18.81
CA LYS A 346 -1.94 5.44 -18.88
C LYS A 346 -2.07 6.56 -17.83
N SER A 347 -3.26 6.77 -17.26
CA SER A 347 -3.42 7.65 -16.10
C SER A 347 -2.72 7.09 -14.85
N LEU A 348 -2.42 5.78 -14.82
CA LEU A 348 -1.51 5.19 -13.83
C LEU A 348 -0.07 5.23 -14.36
N ARG A 349 0.74 6.14 -13.82
CA ARG A 349 2.12 6.37 -14.29
C ARG A 349 3.07 5.28 -13.78
N PRO A 350 4.09 4.89 -14.55
CA PRO A 350 5.07 3.90 -14.08
C PRO A 350 5.88 4.45 -12.91
N LEU A 351 6.12 3.62 -11.89
CA LEU A 351 6.94 3.95 -10.72
C LEU A 351 7.98 2.84 -10.49
N PRO A 352 9.28 3.10 -10.67
CA PRO A 352 10.33 2.16 -10.30
C PRO A 352 10.41 2.07 -8.76
N LEU A 353 9.69 1.10 -8.19
CA LEU A 353 9.42 1.02 -6.75
C LEU A 353 10.70 0.94 -5.90
N LEU A 354 11.62 0.06 -6.29
CA LEU A 354 12.91 -0.11 -5.61
C LEU A 354 13.93 0.99 -5.98
N GLY A 355 13.53 1.95 -6.80
CA GLY A 355 14.26 3.19 -7.06
C GLY A 355 13.93 4.31 -6.07
N ILE A 356 12.80 4.22 -5.35
CA ILE A 356 12.42 5.18 -4.31
C ILE A 356 13.54 5.22 -3.26
N PRO A 357 13.98 6.41 -2.82
CA PRO A 357 15.01 6.57 -1.80
C PRO A 357 14.81 5.63 -0.60
N ASN A 358 15.85 4.90 -0.26
CA ASN A 358 15.95 3.98 0.88
C ASN A 358 15.10 2.69 0.74
N TYR A 359 14.39 2.48 -0.38
CA TYR A 359 13.64 1.22 -0.63
C TYR A 359 14.54 0.09 -1.12
N TRP A 360 15.76 0.42 -1.54
CA TRP A 360 16.78 -0.55 -1.92
C TRP A 360 18.15 -0.15 -1.40
N ARG A 361 19.03 -1.13 -1.28
CA ARG A 361 20.42 -0.93 -0.86
C ARG A 361 21.24 -0.23 -1.95
N ALA A 362 22.27 0.51 -1.52
CA ALA A 362 23.30 1.09 -2.40
C ALA A 362 22.78 1.99 -3.54
N GLN A 363 21.75 2.79 -3.27
CA GLN A 363 21.21 3.78 -4.22
C GLN A 363 22.09 5.04 -4.32
N THR A 364 23.29 4.89 -4.89
CA THR A 364 24.21 5.99 -5.21
C THR A 364 23.74 6.80 -6.41
N GLU A 365 24.43 7.86 -6.81
CA GLU A 365 24.11 8.58 -8.05
C GLU A 365 24.09 7.65 -9.27
N SER A 366 25.14 6.83 -9.41
CA SER A 366 25.33 5.91 -10.53
C SER A 366 24.24 4.83 -10.63
N PHE A 367 23.59 4.51 -9.51
CA PHE A 367 22.45 3.61 -9.50
C PHE A 367 21.31 4.17 -10.37
N TYR A 368 21.08 5.49 -10.31
CA TYR A 368 20.05 6.18 -11.08
C TYR A 368 20.41 6.42 -12.56
N ASP A 369 21.63 6.08 -12.99
CA ASP A 369 22.05 6.12 -14.40
C ASP A 369 21.65 4.84 -15.17
N ASN A 370 21.08 3.83 -14.49
CA ASN A 370 20.62 2.60 -15.12
C ASN A 370 19.36 2.82 -15.98
N GLU A 371 19.54 3.15 -17.26
CA GLU A 371 18.45 3.40 -18.20
C GLU A 371 17.57 2.17 -18.52
N ARG A 372 18.03 0.94 -18.23
CA ARG A 372 17.18 -0.26 -18.36
C ARG A 372 16.07 -0.26 -17.32
N TYR A 373 16.35 0.30 -16.15
CA TYR A 373 15.43 0.44 -15.04
C TYR A 373 14.72 1.80 -15.04
N PHE A 374 15.48 2.89 -15.02
CA PHE A 374 14.98 4.28 -15.08
C PHE A 374 14.79 4.72 -16.53
N ARG A 375 13.86 4.06 -17.22
CA ARG A 375 13.58 4.34 -18.63
C ARG A 375 13.07 5.78 -18.81
N LYS A 376 13.50 6.42 -19.89
CA LYS A 376 12.98 7.73 -20.30
C LYS A 376 11.60 7.58 -20.96
N PRO A 377 10.73 8.60 -20.93
CA PRO A 377 9.50 8.59 -21.71
C PRO A 377 9.81 8.41 -23.19
N ASN A 378 9.01 7.63 -23.90
CA ASN A 378 9.06 7.63 -25.37
C ASN A 378 8.70 9.04 -25.87
N ALA A 379 9.38 9.53 -26.92
CA ALA A 379 9.24 10.90 -27.43
C ALA A 379 7.79 11.32 -27.73
N SER A 380 6.89 10.37 -28.02
CA SER A 380 5.45 10.60 -28.23
C SER A 380 4.64 10.96 -26.98
N ILE A 381 5.17 10.74 -25.77
CA ILE A 381 4.52 11.13 -24.49
C ILE A 381 4.74 12.63 -24.20
N ASN A 382 5.80 13.22 -24.73
CA ASN A 382 6.15 14.63 -24.50
C ASN A 382 5.21 15.64 -25.20
N GLU A 383 4.49 15.24 -26.25
CA GLU A 383 3.51 16.12 -26.90
C GLU A 383 2.21 16.25 -26.10
N CYS A 384 1.79 15.16 -25.44
CA CYS A 384 0.55 15.15 -24.66
C CYS A 384 0.72 15.88 -23.31
N ALA A 385 1.92 15.86 -22.72
CA ALA A 385 2.22 16.59 -21.48
C ALA A 385 2.48 18.11 -21.68
N ARG A 386 2.54 18.58 -22.93
CA ARG A 386 2.69 20.02 -23.26
C ARG A 386 1.38 20.69 -23.69
N THR A 387 0.30 19.92 -23.85
CA THR A 387 -0.97 20.41 -24.43
C THR A 387 -2.20 20.18 -23.54
N THR A 388 -2.00 19.87 -22.26
CA THR A 388 -3.04 19.84 -21.22
C THR A 388 -2.52 20.56 -20.00
#